data_AF-A0A3D6A2S8-F1
#
_entry.id   AF-A0A3D6A2S8-F1
#
_cell.length_a   1.000
_cell.length_b   1.000
_cell.length_c   1.000
_cell.angle_alpha   90.00
_cell.angle_beta   90.00
_cell.angle_gamma   90.00
#
_symmetry.space_group_name_H-M   'P 1'
#
loop_
_entity.id
_entity.type
_entity.pdbx_description
1 polymer ?
#
loop_
_entity_poly.entity_id
_entity_poly.type
_entity_poly.pdbx_seq_one_letter_code
_entity_poly.pdbx_strand_id
1 'polypeptide(L)'
;GQESGKGIRLNGLDPEVVSAESDEEKAKLLIHKSKSPNAAYPTLLAQMTYPTFPTPLGVLRQLEGRETYEESVIGQIQSSQSNGRGSLQELLTGKNSWVVE
;
A
#
# COMPACT_ATOMS: atom_id res chain seq x y z
N GLY A 1 -11.63 -24.52 -9.93
CA GLY A 1 -11.41 -25.49 -8.84
C GLY A 1 -11.59 -26.87 -9.42
N GLN A 2 -11.88 -27.89 -8.60
CA GLN A 2 -12.20 -29.24 -9.10
C GLN A 2 -13.35 -29.22 -10.13
N GLU A 3 -14.27 -28.27 -9.96
CA GLU A 3 -15.22 -27.83 -10.98
C GLU A 3 -14.70 -26.49 -11.54
N SER A 4 -14.32 -26.43 -12.82
CA SER A 4 -13.84 -25.21 -13.49
C SER A 4 -14.95 -24.28 -13.95
N GLY A 5 -16.20 -24.56 -13.55
CA GLY A 5 -17.39 -23.87 -14.05
C GLY A 5 -17.74 -22.54 -13.39
N LYS A 6 -16.97 -22.12 -12.38
CA LYS A 6 -17.23 -20.86 -11.66
C LYS A 6 -15.98 -20.00 -11.56
N GLY A 7 -16.20 -18.70 -11.65
CA GLY A 7 -15.20 -17.66 -11.43
C GLY A 7 -15.75 -16.54 -10.56
N ILE A 8 -14.90 -15.55 -10.29
CA ILE A 8 -15.26 -14.37 -9.49
C ILE A 8 -15.07 -13.16 -10.38
N ARG A 9 -16.08 -12.29 -10.44
CA ARG A 9 -15.99 -10.96 -11.07
C ARG A 9 -16.22 -9.87 -10.03
N LEU A 10 -15.89 -8.63 -10.38
CA LEU A 10 -16.24 -7.47 -9.57
C LEU A 10 -17.33 -6.66 -10.29
N ASN A 11 -18.40 -6.35 -9.57
CA ASN A 11 -19.41 -5.38 -9.96
C ASN A 11 -19.21 -4.13 -9.11
N GLY A 12 -18.45 -3.16 -9.62
CA GLY A 12 -17.94 -2.07 -8.80
C GLY A 12 -16.96 -2.59 -7.74
N LEU A 13 -17.34 -2.49 -6.46
CA LEU A 13 -16.57 -3.01 -5.32
C LEU A 13 -17.15 -4.30 -4.73
N ASP A 14 -18.18 -4.87 -5.37
CA ASP A 14 -18.86 -6.06 -4.87
C ASP A 14 -18.38 -7.31 -5.65
N PRO A 15 -17.75 -8.30 -4.98
CA PRO A 15 -17.39 -9.56 -5.61
C PRO A 15 -18.61 -10.45 -5.82
N GLU A 16 -18.70 -11.06 -7.00
CA GLU A 16 -19.78 -11.97 -7.38
C GLU A 16 -19.21 -13.28 -7.91
N VAL A 17 -19.76 -14.41 -7.46
CA VAL A 17 -19.49 -15.73 -8.05
C VAL A 17 -20.36 -15.89 -9.29
N VAL A 18 -19.73 -16.15 -10.44
CA VAL A 18 -20.39 -16.27 -11.74
C VAL A 18 -20.00 -17.55 -12.47
N SER A 19 -20.80 -17.93 -13.46
CA SER A 19 -20.44 -18.97 -14.44
C SER A 19 -19.17 -18.56 -15.21
N ALA A 20 -18.35 -19.54 -15.56
CA ALA A 20 -17.11 -19.37 -16.32
C ALA A 20 -16.95 -20.45 -17.41
N GLU A 21 -18.07 -20.85 -18.03
CA GLU A 21 -18.13 -21.94 -19.00
C GLU A 21 -17.71 -21.48 -20.40
N SER A 22 -18.16 -20.28 -20.81
CA SER A 22 -17.84 -19.71 -22.13
C SER A 22 -16.64 -18.75 -22.07
N ASP A 23 -16.00 -18.52 -23.23
CA ASP A 23 -14.89 -17.56 -23.32
C ASP A 23 -15.34 -16.11 -23.07
N GLU A 24 -16.58 -15.77 -23.43
CA GLU A 24 -17.18 -14.47 -23.14
C GLU A 24 -17.40 -14.25 -21.63
N GLU A 25 -17.72 -15.31 -20.89
CA GLU A 25 -17.84 -15.27 -19.43
C GLU A 25 -16.46 -15.15 -18.78
N LYS A 26 -15.48 -15.92 -19.24
CA LYS A 26 -14.09 -15.88 -18.75
C LYS A 26 -13.45 -14.51 -18.93
N ALA A 27 -13.75 -13.82 -20.03
CA ALA A 27 -13.25 -12.47 -20.29
C ALA A 27 -13.71 -11.42 -19.26
N LYS A 28 -14.80 -11.69 -18.53
CA LYS A 28 -15.38 -10.78 -17.52
C LYS A 28 -14.91 -11.09 -16.09
N LEU A 29 -14.09 -12.12 -15.91
CA LEU A 29 -13.59 -12.52 -14.60
C LEU A 29 -12.57 -11.52 -14.06
N LEU A 30 -12.46 -11.50 -12.74
CA LEU A 30 -11.46 -10.70 -12.03
C LEU A 30 -10.05 -11.18 -12.39
N ILE A 31 -9.29 -10.30 -13.03
CA ILE A 31 -7.86 -10.49 -13.28
C ILE A 31 -7.08 -9.93 -12.10
N HIS A 32 -6.31 -10.79 -11.43
CA HIS A 32 -5.55 -10.39 -10.25
C HIS A 32 -4.39 -9.45 -10.58
N LYS A 33 -4.31 -8.32 -9.88
CA LYS A 33 -3.25 -7.30 -10.04
C LYS A 33 -2.63 -6.94 -8.68
N SER A 34 -1.68 -7.75 -8.22
CA SER A 34 -0.98 -7.55 -6.95
C SER A 34 -0.29 -6.17 -6.84
N LYS A 35 0.19 -5.64 -7.97
CA LYS A 35 0.86 -4.33 -8.07
C LYS A 35 -0.08 -3.12 -8.18
N SER A 36 -1.39 -3.31 -7.98
CA SER A 36 -2.34 -2.21 -8.02
C SER A 36 -2.01 -1.15 -6.96
N PRO A 37 -1.88 0.15 -7.32
CA PRO A 37 -1.61 1.21 -6.35
C PRO A 37 -2.81 1.44 -5.42
N ASN A 38 -4.03 1.14 -5.89
CA ASN A 38 -5.26 1.28 -5.10
C ASN A 38 -5.26 0.28 -3.94
N ALA A 39 -5.34 0.78 -2.70
CA ALA A 39 -5.37 -0.03 -1.49
C ALA A 39 -6.70 -0.78 -1.30
N ALA A 40 -7.81 -0.30 -1.87
CA ALA A 40 -9.11 -0.95 -1.73
C ALA A 40 -9.14 -2.36 -2.36
N TYR A 41 -8.40 -2.56 -3.46
CA TYR A 41 -8.36 -3.83 -4.17
C TYR A 41 -7.83 -5.01 -3.32
N PRO A 42 -6.62 -4.96 -2.75
CA PRO A 42 -6.14 -6.03 -1.89
C PRO A 42 -6.93 -6.15 -0.58
N THR A 43 -7.51 -5.06 -0.06
CA THR A 43 -8.41 -5.13 1.10
C THR A 43 -9.66 -5.94 0.78
N LEU A 44 -10.26 -5.74 -0.40
CA LEU A 44 -11.40 -6.55 -0.88
C LEU A 44 -11.01 -8.03 -0.95
N LEU A 45 -9.88 -8.35 -1.56
CA LEU A 45 -9.40 -9.74 -1.64
C LEU A 45 -9.21 -10.35 -0.24
N ALA A 46 -8.59 -9.60 0.68
CA ALA A 46 -8.33 -10.09 2.04
C ALA A 46 -9.61 -10.38 2.85
N GLN A 47 -10.76 -9.80 2.46
CA GLN A 47 -12.05 -10.05 3.10
C GLN A 47 -12.81 -11.25 2.51
N MET A 48 -12.33 -11.82 1.41
CA MET A 48 -12.94 -13.01 0.81
C MET A 48 -12.67 -14.23 1.70
N THR A 49 -13.75 -14.85 2.17
CA THR A 49 -13.67 -15.98 3.10
C THR A 49 -14.75 -17.01 2.83
N TYR A 50 -14.45 -18.27 3.18
CA TYR A 50 -15.39 -19.38 3.12
C TYR A 50 -16.55 -19.17 4.11
N PRO A 51 -17.80 -19.56 3.79
CA PRO A 51 -18.24 -20.31 2.61
C PRO A 51 -18.59 -19.46 1.39
N THR A 52 -18.74 -18.14 1.56
CA THR A 52 -19.25 -17.25 0.51
C THR A 52 -18.29 -17.12 -0.67
N PHE A 53 -16.99 -17.06 -0.38
CA PHE A 53 -15.93 -17.00 -1.38
C PHE A 53 -14.80 -17.97 -1.02
N PRO A 54 -14.00 -18.43 -1.99
CA PRO A 54 -12.75 -19.10 -1.67
C PRO A 54 -11.81 -18.13 -0.95
N THR A 55 -11.11 -18.61 0.08
CA THR A 55 -10.06 -17.84 0.77
C THR A 55 -8.88 -17.62 -0.18
N PRO A 56 -8.51 -16.37 -0.51
CA PRO A 56 -7.41 -16.09 -1.42
C PRO A 56 -6.06 -16.50 -0.82
N LEU A 57 -5.18 -17.04 -1.66
CA LEU A 57 -3.84 -17.47 -1.28
C LEU A 57 -2.81 -16.85 -2.25
N GLY A 58 -1.61 -16.58 -1.74
CA GLY A 58 -0.52 -15.96 -2.50
C GLY A 58 -0.34 -14.46 -2.20
N VAL A 59 0.24 -13.74 -3.15
CA VAL A 59 0.58 -12.32 -2.99
C VAL A 59 -0.63 -11.45 -3.33
N LEU A 60 -1.37 -10.99 -2.31
CA LEU A 60 -2.52 -10.11 -2.53
C LEU A 60 -2.12 -8.67 -2.88
N ARG A 61 -0.99 -8.19 -2.34
CA ARG A 61 -0.47 -6.83 -2.53
C ARG A 61 1.05 -6.84 -2.64
N GLN A 62 1.56 -6.16 -3.66
CA GLN A 62 2.98 -5.91 -3.87
C GLN A 62 3.16 -4.44 -4.24
N LEU A 63 3.65 -3.64 -3.29
CA LEU A 63 3.97 -2.24 -3.54
C LEU A 63 5.45 -2.09 -3.89
N GLU A 64 5.72 -1.33 -4.94
CA GLU A 64 7.08 -0.98 -5.38
C GLU A 64 7.23 0.54 -5.32
N GLY A 65 8.45 1.03 -5.04
CA GLY A 65 8.77 2.46 -5.05
C GLY A 65 8.08 3.28 -3.96
N ARG A 66 7.63 2.66 -2.87
CA ARG A 66 7.16 3.37 -1.67
C ARG A 66 8.35 3.65 -0.77
N GLU A 67 8.51 4.91 -0.38
CA GLU A 67 9.47 5.31 0.64
C GLU A 67 9.19 4.54 1.93
N THR A 68 10.22 3.90 2.47
CA THR A 68 10.17 3.26 3.79
C THR A 68 10.24 4.32 4.89
N TYR A 69 9.81 3.96 6.10
CA TYR A 69 9.87 4.87 7.23
C TYR A 69 11.30 5.35 7.48
N GLU A 70 12.28 4.43 7.44
CA GLU A 70 13.69 4.72 7.65
C GLU A 70 14.26 5.66 6.57
N GLU A 71 13.96 5.41 5.30
CA GLU A 71 14.37 6.30 4.19
C GLU A 71 13.82 7.71 4.41
N SER A 72 12.55 7.83 4.81
CA SER A 72 11.88 9.11 5.07
C SER A 72 12.55 9.88 6.22
N VAL A 73 12.82 9.21 7.34
CA VAL A 73 13.48 9.81 8.51
C VAL A 73 14.90 10.25 8.16
N ILE A 74 15.66 9.40 7.48
CA ILE A 74 17.03 9.74 7.04
C ILE A 74 17.00 10.94 6.08
N GLY A 75 16.07 10.94 5.12
CA GLY A 75 15.88 12.05 4.19
C GLY A 75 15.56 13.36 4.91
N GLN A 76 14.71 13.33 5.94
CA GLN A 76 14.40 14.49 6.77
C GLN A 76 15.62 15.04 7.50
N ILE A 77 16.44 14.16 8.10
CA ILE A 77 17.68 14.55 8.80
C ILE A 77 18.66 15.21 7.83
N GLN A 78 18.88 14.59 6.67
CA GLN A 78 19.79 15.11 5.64
C GLN A 78 19.31 16.47 5.12
N SER A 79 18.03 16.61 4.82
CA SER A 79 17.42 17.87 4.41
C SER A 79 17.63 18.97 5.47
N SER A 80 17.43 18.65 6.75
CA SER A 80 17.62 19.59 7.87
C SER A 80 19.08 20.04 8.03
N GLN A 81 20.04 19.18 7.70
CA GLN A 81 21.47 19.45 7.79
C GLN A 81 22.05 20.12 6.53
N SER A 82 21.27 20.25 5.45
CA SER A 82 21.75 20.77 4.16
C SER A 82 22.32 22.20 4.22
N ASN A 83 21.85 23.01 5.17
CA ASN A 83 22.31 24.38 5.39
C ASN A 83 23.49 24.47 6.39
N GLY A 84 24.11 23.34 6.73
CA GLY A 84 25.21 23.25 7.68
C GLY A 84 24.78 22.78 9.08
N ARG A 85 25.77 22.47 9.90
CA ARG A 85 25.56 21.98 11.28
C ARG A 85 25.26 23.17 12.18
N GLY A 86 23.97 23.46 12.39
CA GLY A 86 23.55 24.48 13.36
C GLY A 86 24.00 24.15 14.79
N SER A 87 24.28 25.16 15.60
CA SER A 87 24.61 25.01 17.02
C SER A 87 23.36 25.27 17.87
N LEU A 88 22.96 24.28 18.67
CA LEU A 88 21.89 24.46 19.65
C LEU A 88 22.25 25.56 20.66
N GLN A 89 23.53 25.63 21.05
CA GLN A 89 24.00 26.67 21.96
C GLN A 89 23.83 28.06 21.35
N GLU A 90 24.20 28.28 20.09
CA GLU A 90 24.02 29.57 19.40
C GLU A 90 22.53 29.92 19.26
N LEU A 91 21.68 28.93 18.96
CA LEU A 91 20.23 29.13 18.87
C LEU A 91 19.63 29.59 20.21
N LEU A 92 20.00 28.92 21.31
CA LEU A 92 19.49 29.23 22.65
C LEU A 92 20.07 30.53 23.21
N THR A 93 21.33 30.81 22.93
CA THR A 93 22.03 32.04 23.35
C THR A 93 21.47 33.24 22.59
N GLY A 94 21.07 33.04 21.33
CA GLY A 94 20.53 34.09 20.47
C GLY A 94 21.54 35.22 20.26
N LYS A 95 21.05 36.38 19.79
CA LYS A 95 21.90 37.56 19.55
C LYS A 95 22.01 38.50 20.75
N ASN A 96 21.22 38.26 21.81
CA ASN A 96 20.99 39.20 22.91
C ASN A 96 21.38 38.62 24.28
N SER A 97 22.33 37.69 24.33
CA SER A 97 22.88 37.21 25.60
C SER A 97 24.04 38.09 26.08
N TRP A 98 24.21 38.20 27.38
CA TRP A 98 25.41 38.76 28.00
C TRP A 98 26.03 37.73 28.97
N VAL A 99 27.35 37.79 29.14
CA VAL A 99 28.07 37.00 30.14
C VAL A 99 28.16 37.83 31.42
N VAL A 100 27.94 37.22 32.58
CA VAL A 100 28.06 37.85 33.90
C VAL A 100 29.31 37.32 34.59
N GLU A 101 30.16 38.21 35.11
CA GLU A 101 31.33 37.90 35.96
C GLU A 101 31.01 38.08 37.45
#